data_AF-A0A2P5I3E7-F1
#
_entry.id   AF-A0A2P5I3E7-F1
#
_cell.length_a   1.000
_cell.length_b   1.000
_cell.length_c   1.000
_cell.angle_alpha   90.00
_cell.angle_beta   90.00
_cell.angle_gamma   90.00
#
_symmetry.space_group_name_H-M   'P 1'
#
loop_
_entity.id
_entity.type
_entity.pdbx_description
1 polymer ?
#
loop_
_entity_poly.entity_id
_entity_poly.type
_entity_poly.pdbx_seq_one_letter_code
_entity_poly.pdbx_strand_id
1 'polypeptide(L)'
;MWSTSYPTSTPTQVDGKTYDYVIVGGGTAGCLLAARLSEDTDVSVLVLEKGHVKDNLVSRIPLLSQNMFLGDPLQVQSTRWSEPIPEANGRRTRIWTSEGIGGATSINAMLMTRGCRADYVAWSEDLGLSDWGWEQVEPYFRKIENAVDYPESEARGHSGKIVHDLVIVFS
;
A
#
# COMPACT_ATOMS: atom_id res chain seq x y z
N MET A 1 -21.17 -13.36 -5.28
CA MET A 1 -20.48 -14.62 -4.95
C MET A 1 -19.10 -14.19 -4.45
N TRP A 2 -18.92 -14.07 -3.14
CA TRP A 2 -17.76 -13.39 -2.55
C TRP A 2 -16.56 -14.34 -2.47
N SER A 3 -15.40 -13.85 -2.90
CA SER A 3 -14.12 -14.57 -2.97
C SER A 3 -13.76 -15.30 -1.66
N THR A 4 -13.09 -16.43 -1.81
CA THR A 4 -12.31 -17.12 -0.78
C THR A 4 -11.39 -16.14 -0.07
N SER A 5 -11.37 -16.20 1.27
CA SER A 5 -10.38 -15.52 2.11
C SER A 5 -8.97 -15.79 1.59
N TYR A 6 -8.07 -14.81 1.73
CA TYR A 6 -6.63 -15.01 1.51
C TYR A 6 -6.18 -16.26 2.28
N PRO A 7 -5.34 -17.13 1.69
CA PRO A 7 -4.82 -18.30 2.40
C PRO A 7 -3.98 -17.79 3.58
N THR A 8 -4.41 -18.11 4.80
CA THR A 8 -3.65 -17.81 6.01
C THR A 8 -3.04 -19.09 6.56
N SER A 9 -1.83 -18.98 7.11
CA SER A 9 -1.15 -20.08 7.80
C SER A 9 -0.76 -19.63 9.20
N THR A 10 -0.91 -20.51 10.18
CA THR A 10 -0.42 -20.26 11.54
C THR A 10 1.10 -20.41 11.57
N PRO A 11 1.79 -19.81 12.58
CA PRO A 11 3.23 -20.00 12.75
C PRO A 11 3.66 -21.47 12.76
N THR A 12 2.88 -22.35 13.40
CA THR A 12 3.16 -23.79 13.44
C THR A 12 3.04 -24.46 12.07
N GLN A 13 2.17 -23.96 11.18
CA GLN A 13 2.03 -24.50 9.82
C GLN A 13 3.18 -24.10 8.89
N VAL A 14 3.93 -23.04 9.22
CA VAL A 14 5.08 -22.56 8.44
C VAL A 14 6.42 -22.89 9.09
N ASP A 15 6.42 -23.35 10.34
CA ASP A 15 7.62 -23.74 11.06
C ASP A 15 8.38 -24.86 10.34
N GLY A 16 9.69 -24.71 10.24
CA GLY A 16 10.58 -25.61 9.50
C GLY A 16 10.42 -25.61 7.97
N LYS A 17 9.56 -24.77 7.38
CA LYS A 17 9.46 -24.61 5.92
C LYS A 17 10.44 -23.58 5.40
N THR A 18 10.88 -23.77 4.16
CA THR A 18 11.72 -22.82 3.41
C THR A 18 10.91 -22.17 2.31
N TYR A 19 11.19 -20.90 2.06
CA TYR A 19 10.61 -20.09 0.99
C TYR A 19 11.73 -19.35 0.27
N ASP A 20 11.57 -19.10 -1.02
CA ASP A 20 12.55 -18.34 -1.81
C ASP A 20 12.56 -16.86 -1.39
N TYR A 21 11.38 -16.33 -1.05
CA TYR A 21 11.22 -14.98 -0.52
C TYR A 21 10.37 -14.94 0.74
N VAL A 22 10.85 -14.22 1.75
CA VAL A 22 10.11 -13.88 2.96
C VAL A 22 9.94 -12.37 3.03
N ILE A 23 8.69 -11.91 2.93
CA ILE A 23 8.31 -10.50 2.99
C ILE A 23 7.79 -10.22 4.40
N VAL A 24 8.43 -9.28 5.09
CA VAL A 24 8.00 -8.84 6.42
C VAL A 24 7.11 -7.60 6.28
N GLY A 25 5.83 -7.76 6.58
CA GLY A 25 4.78 -6.76 6.43
C GLY A 25 3.96 -6.97 5.17
N GLY A 26 2.66 -7.22 5.33
CA GLY A 26 1.68 -7.35 4.27
C GLY A 26 0.95 -6.03 3.96
N GLY A 27 1.65 -4.90 4.09
CA GLY A 27 1.14 -3.59 3.69
C GLY A 27 1.23 -3.35 2.18
N THR A 28 1.00 -2.11 1.74
CA THR A 28 0.95 -1.72 0.32
C THR A 28 2.10 -2.29 -0.53
N ALA A 29 3.35 -2.03 -0.13
CA ALA A 29 4.52 -2.50 -0.86
C ALA A 29 4.72 -4.02 -0.74
N GLY A 30 4.46 -4.59 0.44
CA GLY A 30 4.58 -6.03 0.67
C GLY A 30 3.60 -6.85 -0.17
N CYS A 31 2.34 -6.41 -0.27
CA CYS A 31 1.36 -7.01 -1.17
C CYS A 31 1.77 -6.89 -2.64
N LEU A 32 2.32 -5.75 -3.07
CA LEU A 32 2.81 -5.57 -4.45
C LEU A 32 3.97 -6.53 -4.75
N LEU A 33 4.96 -6.63 -3.85
CA LEU A 33 6.08 -7.54 -4.00
C LEU A 33 5.62 -9.00 -4.05
N ALA A 34 4.76 -9.40 -3.12
CA ALA A 34 4.21 -10.75 -3.09
C ALA A 34 3.51 -11.09 -4.40
N ALA A 35 2.64 -10.19 -4.88
CA ALA A 35 1.88 -10.37 -6.11
C ALA A 35 2.73 -10.35 -7.39
N ARG A 36 3.96 -9.82 -7.36
CA ARG A 36 4.89 -9.80 -8.50
C ARG A 36 5.83 -10.99 -8.48
N LEU A 37 6.39 -11.31 -7.32
CA LEU A 37 7.26 -12.47 -7.15
C LEU A 37 6.50 -13.78 -7.40
N SER A 38 5.23 -13.86 -6.99
CA SER A 38 4.38 -15.03 -7.24
C SER A 38 3.80 -15.10 -8.67
N GLU A 39 4.18 -14.20 -9.59
CA GLU A 39 3.89 -14.36 -11.03
C GLU A 39 4.75 -15.50 -11.62
N ASP A 40 5.90 -15.79 -11.02
CA ASP A 40 6.70 -16.98 -11.30
C ASP A 40 6.17 -18.15 -10.46
N THR A 41 5.67 -19.20 -11.12
CA THR A 41 5.09 -20.38 -10.45
C THR A 41 6.14 -21.28 -9.79
N ASP A 42 7.42 -21.11 -10.14
CA ASP A 42 8.52 -21.87 -9.56
C ASP A 42 9.06 -21.23 -8.26
N VAL A 43 8.56 -20.05 -7.91
CA VAL A 43 8.98 -19.28 -6.72
C VAL A 43 7.95 -19.38 -5.60
N SER A 44 8.44 -19.66 -4.40
CA SER A 44 7.66 -19.69 -3.17
C SER A 44 7.82 -18.39 -2.36
N VAL A 45 6.69 -17.77 -1.99
CA VAL A 45 6.67 -16.49 -1.26
C VAL A 45 5.88 -16.62 0.05
N LEU A 46 6.49 -16.21 1.15
CA LEU A 46 5.84 -16.07 2.46
C LEU A 46 5.70 -14.59 2.82
N VAL A 47 4.48 -14.17 3.19
CA VAL A 47 4.23 -12.84 3.76
C VAL A 47 3.95 -12.98 5.24
N LEU A 48 4.74 -12.30 6.07
CA LEU A 48 4.56 -12.23 7.51
C LEU A 48 3.88 -10.91 7.87
N GLU A 49 2.61 -10.97 8.25
CA GLU A 49 1.85 -9.81 8.73
C GLU A 49 1.38 -10.05 10.16
N LYS A 50 1.64 -9.09 11.04
CA LYS A 50 1.23 -9.16 12.45
C LYS A 50 -0.28 -9.00 12.59
N GLY A 51 -0.86 -8.10 11.80
CA GLY A 51 -2.27 -7.78 11.88
C GLY A 51 -3.18 -8.78 11.20
N HIS A 52 -4.49 -8.57 11.38
CA HIS A 52 -5.50 -9.46 10.83
C HIS A 52 -5.79 -9.18 9.35
N VAL A 53 -6.33 -10.18 8.67
CA VAL A 53 -7.05 -10.00 7.41
C VAL A 53 -8.43 -9.43 7.75
N LYS A 54 -8.74 -8.22 7.27
CA LYS A 54 -10.05 -7.59 7.43
C LYS A 54 -10.65 -7.35 6.04
N ASP A 55 -11.37 -8.35 5.55
CA ASP A 55 -12.13 -8.25 4.30
C ASP A 55 -13.64 -8.27 4.61
N ASN A 56 -14.19 -7.09 4.88
CA ASN A 56 -15.56 -6.88 5.30
C ASN A 56 -16.17 -5.63 4.63
N LEU A 57 -17.46 -5.37 4.90
CA LEU A 57 -18.16 -4.21 4.31
C LEU A 57 -17.48 -2.87 4.64
N VAL A 58 -16.91 -2.72 5.83
CA VAL A 58 -16.20 -1.48 6.22
C VAL A 58 -14.95 -1.27 5.38
N SER A 59 -14.15 -2.33 5.16
CA SER A 59 -12.94 -2.24 4.32
C SER A 59 -13.22 -2.01 2.83
N ARG A 60 -14.41 -2.41 2.34
CA ARG A 60 -14.76 -2.35 0.91
C ARG A 60 -15.52 -1.09 0.50
N ILE A 61 -16.19 -0.43 1.45
CA ILE A 61 -16.93 0.81 1.19
C ILE A 61 -15.98 1.99 1.45
N PRO A 62 -15.60 2.75 0.41
CA PRO A 62 -14.66 3.88 0.53
C PRO A 62 -14.89 4.83 1.70
N LEU A 63 -16.14 5.26 1.89
CA LEU A 63 -16.49 6.23 2.93
C LEU A 63 -16.33 5.62 4.33
N LEU A 64 -16.52 4.31 4.47
CA LEU A 64 -16.40 3.61 5.76
C LEU A 64 -14.96 3.25 6.07
N SER A 65 -14.16 2.86 5.06
CA SER A 65 -12.75 2.49 5.26
C SER A 65 -11.90 3.67 5.75
N GLN A 66 -12.29 4.89 5.41
CA GLN A 66 -11.64 6.14 5.83
C GLN A 66 -11.93 6.55 7.28
N ASN A 67 -12.92 5.94 7.93
CA ASN A 67 -13.29 6.30 9.29
C ASN A 67 -12.32 5.66 10.30
N MET A 68 -11.24 6.37 10.61
CA MET A 68 -10.18 5.94 11.54
C MET A 68 -10.64 5.71 12.99
N PHE A 69 -11.89 6.05 13.33
CA PHE A 69 -12.45 5.84 14.67
C PHE A 69 -13.21 4.50 14.83
N LEU A 70 -13.39 3.74 13.75
CA LEU A 70 -14.04 2.42 13.82
C LEU A 70 -13.15 1.36 14.49
N GLY A 71 -11.83 1.59 14.52
CA GLY A 71 -10.88 0.76 15.26
C GLY A 71 -10.62 -0.63 14.65
N ASP A 72 -9.69 -1.35 15.30
CA ASP A 72 -9.28 -2.72 14.96
C ASP A 72 -10.41 -3.78 14.88
N PRO A 73 -11.56 -3.67 15.57
CA PRO A 73 -12.63 -4.67 15.39
C PRO A 73 -13.09 -4.77 13.93
N LEU A 74 -13.18 -3.63 13.24
CA LEU A 74 -13.75 -3.53 11.89
C LEU A 74 -12.72 -3.16 10.81
N GLN A 75 -11.59 -2.57 11.18
CA GLN A 75 -10.53 -2.14 10.26
C GLN A 75 -9.17 -2.70 10.67
N VAL A 76 -8.14 -2.43 9.86
CA VAL A 76 -6.74 -2.69 10.22
C VAL A 76 -6.10 -1.48 10.93
N GLN A 77 -6.92 -0.52 11.38
CA GLN A 77 -6.48 0.74 11.95
C GLN A 77 -5.79 0.51 13.30
N SER A 78 -4.62 1.12 13.47
CA SER A 78 -3.86 1.14 14.72
C SER A 78 -3.40 2.56 15.03
N THR A 79 -3.07 2.82 16.30
CA THR A 79 -2.71 4.15 16.77
C THR A 79 -1.41 4.09 17.55
N ARG A 80 -0.54 5.07 17.32
CA ARG A 80 0.63 5.35 18.16
C ARG A 80 0.59 6.82 18.60
N TRP A 81 1.31 7.13 19.67
CA TRP A 81 1.50 8.50 20.12
C TRP A 81 2.97 8.86 19.97
N SER A 82 3.24 10.07 19.51
CA SER A 82 4.59 10.61 19.54
C SER A 82 5.05 10.83 20.97
N GLU A 83 6.37 10.94 21.17
CA GLU A 83 6.90 11.59 22.36
C GLU A 83 6.48 13.07 22.42
N PRO A 84 6.53 13.72 23.59
CA PRO A 84 6.26 15.15 23.73
C PRO A 84 7.14 15.97 22.78
N ILE A 85 6.51 16.82 21.96
CA ILE A 85 7.22 17.66 20.99
C ILE A 85 7.54 19.01 21.65
N PRO A 86 8.82 19.34 21.88
CA PRO A 86 9.19 20.60 22.55
C PRO A 86 8.64 21.84 21.86
N GLU A 87 8.71 21.87 20.53
CA GLU A 87 8.26 22.98 19.67
C GLU A 87 6.72 23.11 19.63
N ALA A 88 6.01 22.15 20.23
CA ALA A 88 4.55 22.15 20.32
C ALA A 88 4.05 22.21 21.77
N ASN A 89 4.81 22.84 22.68
CA ASN A 89 4.50 22.94 24.11
C ASN A 89 4.37 21.57 24.81
N GLY A 90 5.21 20.60 24.42
CA GLY A 90 5.19 19.25 24.98
C GLY A 90 3.94 18.43 24.59
N ARG A 91 3.14 18.88 23.60
CA ARG A 91 2.01 18.09 23.10
C ARG A 91 2.49 16.79 22.46
N ARG A 92 1.68 15.75 22.62
CA ARG A 92 1.82 14.49 21.90
C ARG A 92 0.86 14.47 20.72
N THR A 93 1.34 14.01 19.58
CA THR A 93 0.53 13.86 18.37
C THR A 93 0.10 12.41 18.23
N ARG A 94 -1.19 12.21 17.93
CA ARG A 94 -1.73 10.90 17.59
C ARG A 94 -1.34 10.57 16.14
N ILE A 95 -0.63 9.46 15.96
CA ILE A 95 -0.19 8.95 14.66
C ILE A 95 -1.07 7.75 14.33
N TRP A 96 -1.81 7.88 13.23
CA TRP A 96 -2.63 6.80 12.70
C TRP A 96 -1.76 5.89 11.83
N THR A 97 -1.85 4.59 12.08
CA THR A 97 -1.13 3.55 11.34
C THR A 97 -2.09 2.43 10.98
N SER A 98 -1.59 1.44 10.25
CA SER A 98 -2.30 0.21 9.92
C SER A 98 -1.50 -1.01 10.35
N GLU A 99 -2.15 -2.00 10.94
CA GLU A 99 -1.59 -3.31 11.25
C GLU A 99 -2.54 -4.38 10.67
N GLY A 100 -2.20 -4.93 9.51
CA GLY A 100 -3.02 -5.93 8.81
C GLY A 100 -2.77 -5.97 7.30
N ILE A 101 -3.33 -6.98 6.64
CA ILE A 101 -3.14 -7.18 5.19
C ILE A 101 -3.73 -6.01 4.40
N GLY A 102 -2.99 -5.56 3.38
CA GLY A 102 -3.23 -4.33 2.64
C GLY A 102 -2.72 -3.07 3.35
N GLY A 103 -2.47 -3.12 4.66
CA GLY A 103 -1.92 -2.02 5.44
C GLY A 103 -2.68 -0.71 5.22
N ALA A 104 -1.95 0.36 4.92
CA ALA A 104 -2.53 1.71 4.84
C ALA A 104 -3.51 1.84 3.67
N THR A 105 -3.35 1.08 2.57
CA THR A 105 -4.32 1.13 1.45
C THR A 105 -5.71 0.64 1.83
N SER A 106 -5.84 -0.14 2.90
CA SER A 106 -7.14 -0.63 3.39
C SER A 106 -7.93 0.43 4.18
N ILE A 107 -7.30 1.55 4.54
CA ILE A 107 -7.90 2.63 5.35
C ILE A 107 -7.60 4.05 4.81
N ASN A 108 -7.09 4.16 3.58
CA ASN A 108 -6.68 5.45 3.02
C ASN A 108 -7.83 6.25 2.41
N ALA A 109 -7.52 7.49 1.99
CA ALA A 109 -8.46 8.38 1.32
C ALA A 109 -8.75 8.01 -0.16
N MET A 110 -8.24 6.89 -0.65
CA MET A 110 -8.27 6.46 -2.07
C MET A 110 -7.73 7.48 -3.08
N LEU A 111 -6.88 8.40 -2.61
CA LEU A 111 -6.25 9.39 -3.47
C LEU A 111 -5.05 8.75 -4.17
N MET A 112 -5.05 8.81 -5.51
CA MET A 112 -3.89 8.48 -6.32
C MET A 112 -3.16 9.76 -6.68
N THR A 113 -1.93 9.90 -6.20
CA THR A 113 -1.03 11.00 -6.54
C THR A 113 0.34 10.45 -6.90
N ARG A 114 1.04 11.16 -7.79
CA ARG A 114 2.45 10.89 -8.11
C ARG A 114 3.30 12.00 -7.52
N GLY A 115 4.54 11.69 -7.16
CA GLY A 115 5.53 12.73 -6.82
C GLY A 115 5.82 13.60 -8.04
N CYS A 116 6.38 14.79 -7.82
CA CYS A 116 6.77 15.64 -8.93
C CYS A 116 8.12 15.17 -9.49
N ARG A 117 8.38 15.37 -10.79
CA ARG A 117 9.64 14.98 -11.44
C ARG A 117 10.88 15.50 -10.69
N ALA A 118 10.80 16.73 -10.18
CA ALA A 118 11.91 17.35 -9.46
C ALA A 118 12.32 16.57 -8.19
N ASP A 119 11.38 15.92 -7.50
CA ASP A 119 11.68 15.11 -6.31
C ASP A 119 12.61 13.92 -6.67
N TYR A 120 12.32 13.26 -7.80
CA TYR A 120 13.11 12.11 -8.27
C TYR A 120 14.44 12.54 -8.89
N VAL A 121 14.46 13.68 -9.58
CA VAL A 121 15.71 14.27 -10.08
C VAL A 121 16.64 14.59 -8.91
N ALA A 122 16.13 15.22 -7.85
CA ALA A 122 16.90 15.49 -6.63
C ALA A 122 17.44 14.20 -5.99
N TRP A 123 16.67 13.11 -5.99
CA TRP A 123 17.19 11.81 -5.51
C TRP A 123 18.36 11.31 -6.35
N SER A 124 18.25 11.38 -7.67
CA SER A 124 19.33 10.92 -8.55
C SER A 124 20.56 11.81 -8.54
N GLU A 125 20.37 13.13 -8.58
CA GLU A 125 21.45 14.11 -8.78
C GLU A 125 22.06 14.55 -7.44
N ASP A 126 21.24 14.85 -6.43
CA ASP A 126 21.72 15.39 -5.15
C ASP A 126 22.09 14.28 -4.15
N LEU A 127 21.35 13.16 -4.17
CA LEU A 127 21.57 12.03 -3.25
C LEU A 127 22.34 10.86 -3.88
N GLY A 128 22.67 10.95 -5.17
CA GLY A 128 23.42 9.92 -5.89
C GLY A 128 22.65 8.61 -6.14
N LEU A 129 21.31 8.62 -5.98
CA LEU A 129 20.45 7.47 -6.21
C LEU A 129 20.08 7.37 -7.70
N SER A 130 21.07 7.17 -8.56
CA SER A 130 20.90 7.22 -10.02
C SER A 130 19.82 6.27 -10.59
N ASP A 131 19.59 5.12 -9.93
CA ASP A 131 18.53 4.17 -10.29
C ASP A 131 17.11 4.63 -9.92
N TRP A 132 16.99 5.75 -9.20
CA TRP A 132 15.73 6.34 -8.72
C TRP A 132 15.38 7.67 -9.38
N GLY A 133 16.08 8.04 -10.46
CA GLY A 133 15.73 9.20 -11.28
C GLY A 133 14.36 9.06 -11.94
N TRP A 134 13.82 10.18 -12.42
CA TRP A 134 12.46 10.22 -12.98
C TRP A 134 12.26 9.23 -14.13
N GLU A 135 13.24 9.16 -15.03
CA GLU A 135 13.23 8.31 -16.20
C GLU A 135 13.22 6.81 -15.82
N GLN A 136 13.75 6.47 -14.65
CA GLN A 136 13.77 5.11 -14.13
C GLN A 136 12.43 4.75 -13.47
N VAL A 137 11.80 5.67 -12.73
CA VAL A 137 10.59 5.37 -11.93
C VAL A 137 9.27 5.61 -12.67
N GLU A 138 9.22 6.57 -13.60
CA GLU A 138 7.99 6.93 -14.32
C GLU A 138 7.33 5.73 -15.03
N PRO A 139 8.09 4.85 -15.71
CA PRO A 139 7.50 3.68 -16.36
C PRO A 139 6.80 2.74 -15.37
N TYR A 140 7.26 2.69 -14.11
CA TYR A 140 6.62 1.88 -13.07
C TYR A 140 5.32 2.50 -12.55
N PHE A 141 5.22 3.83 -12.49
CA PHE A 141 3.95 4.50 -12.20
C PHE A 141 2.90 4.17 -13.24
N ARG A 142 3.26 4.18 -14.53
CA ARG A 142 2.35 3.73 -15.60
C ARG A 142 2.07 2.23 -15.52
N LYS A 143 3.07 1.39 -15.21
CA LYS A 143 2.89 -0.07 -15.16
C LYS A 143 1.89 -0.54 -14.09
N ILE A 144 1.82 0.13 -12.94
CA ILE A 144 0.89 -0.23 -11.86
C ILE A 144 -0.54 0.28 -12.11
N GLU A 145 -0.67 1.34 -12.91
CA GLU A 145 -1.88 2.11 -13.12
C GLU A 145 -2.82 1.50 -14.18
N ASN A 146 -4.12 1.50 -13.88
CA ASN A 146 -5.18 1.35 -14.84
C ASN A 146 -6.14 2.54 -14.69
N ALA A 147 -5.77 3.63 -15.37
CA ALA A 147 -6.54 4.84 -15.50
C ALA A 147 -7.70 4.60 -16.46
N VAL A 148 -8.92 4.72 -15.94
CA VAL A 148 -10.14 4.67 -16.75
C VAL A 148 -10.45 6.06 -17.32
N ASP A 149 -9.94 7.11 -16.65
CA ASP A 149 -10.00 8.49 -17.09
C ASP A 149 -8.90 8.81 -18.13
N TYR A 150 -9.19 9.74 -19.05
CA TYR A 150 -8.26 10.22 -20.07
C TYR A 150 -7.54 9.09 -20.86
N PRO A 151 -8.28 8.25 -21.60
CA PRO A 151 -7.75 7.04 -22.25
C PRO A 151 -6.68 7.31 -23.31
N GLU A 152 -6.61 8.53 -23.85
CA GLU A 152 -5.63 8.95 -24.86
C GLU A 152 -4.31 9.47 -24.22
N SER A 153 -4.21 9.49 -22.90
CA SER A 153 -3.05 10.08 -22.20
C SER A 153 -1.87 9.11 -22.18
N GLU A 154 -0.80 9.44 -22.91
CA GLU A 154 0.42 8.64 -22.93
C GLU A 154 1.17 8.64 -21.57
N ALA A 155 0.93 9.64 -20.73
CA ALA A 155 1.51 9.75 -19.39
C ALA A 155 0.85 8.82 -18.35
N ARG A 156 -0.23 8.12 -18.73
CA ARG A 156 -1.00 7.23 -17.86
C ARG A 156 -0.83 5.77 -18.28
N GLY A 157 -1.08 4.88 -17.33
CA GLY A 157 -1.18 3.44 -17.54
C GLY A 157 -2.63 3.03 -17.67
N HIS A 158 -2.91 2.09 -18.58
CA HIS A 158 -4.28 1.62 -18.86
C HIS A 158 -4.40 0.09 -18.75
N SER A 159 -3.40 -0.58 -18.15
CA SER A 159 -3.32 -2.05 -18.11
C SER A 159 -2.81 -2.59 -16.77
N GLY A 160 -2.57 -1.73 -15.78
CA GLY A 160 -2.12 -2.10 -14.45
C GLY A 160 -3.20 -2.79 -13.62
N LYS A 161 -2.80 -3.29 -12.44
CA LYS A 161 -3.72 -3.97 -11.51
C LYS A 161 -4.48 -3.00 -10.61
N ILE A 162 -4.01 -1.75 -10.48
CA ILE A 162 -4.66 -0.73 -9.65
C ILE A 162 -5.55 0.13 -10.53
N VAL A 163 -6.85 -0.13 -10.45
CA VAL A 163 -7.87 0.67 -11.12
C VAL A 163 -8.14 1.92 -10.31
N HIS A 164 -8.14 3.07 -10.97
CA HIS A 164 -8.76 4.25 -10.41
C HIS A 164 -9.60 4.98 -11.45
N ASP A 165 -10.82 5.27 -11.03
CA ASP A 165 -11.72 6.24 -11.61
C ASP A 165 -11.72 7.42 -10.65
N LEU A 166 -11.00 8.52 -10.93
CA LEU A 166 -11.07 9.68 -10.05
C LEU A 166 -11.28 10.99 -10.80
N VAL A 167 -12.55 11.39 -10.86
CA VAL A 167 -12.96 12.78 -10.93
C VAL A 167 -13.05 13.30 -9.50
N ILE A 168 -12.11 14.15 -9.09
CA ILE A 168 -12.35 15.12 -8.02
C ILE A 168 -12.51 16.49 -8.69
N VAL A 169 -13.76 16.87 -8.95
CA VAL A 169 -14.10 18.28 -9.15
C VAL A 169 -14.14 18.91 -7.76
N PHE A 170 -13.14 19.73 -7.43
CA PHE A 170 -13.38 20.78 -6.45
C PHE A 170 -14.20 21.85 -7.17
N SER A 171 -15.43 22.08 -6.71
CA SER A 171 -16.18 23.30 -7.04
C SER A 171 -15.47 24.52 -6.46
#